data_AF-A0A949J725-F1
#
_entry.id   AF-A0A949J725-F1
#
_cell.length_a   1.000
_cell.length_b   1.000
_cell.length_c   1.000
_cell.angle_alpha   90.00
_cell.angle_beta   90.00
_cell.angle_gamma   90.00
#
_symmetry.space_group_name_H-M   'P 1'
#
loop_
_entity.id
_entity.type
_entity.pdbx_description
1 polymer ?
#
loop_
_entity_poly.entity_id
_entity_poly.type
_entity_poly.pdbx_seq_one_letter_code
_entity_poly.pdbx_strand_id
1 'polypeptide(L)'
;MIESYTMNRLWLLIGCLLLTACIGQGVPDESPGSSAPPEQSLLPSEPQIYTELTDEEILSIIEHDPHVVLYFHSPLCGTCRGVKPLLEQLYETHHVNIVYVDKETNQAVYDLYHVRYYPALFISGSSLVYIRFDQNDSPKNIYRLIQEGEISGLHPIEYTVEDGQIRISTQSLIPDKIYYLDYEDYRVCIFISASANLYVFSGSQWCQCKWLYLKKDSLWDGETHSRWDRETLLRQGGECGELVHIPFEITGSHIIITVEDLVGAWTA
;
A
#
# COMPACT_ATOMS: atom_id res chain seq x y z
N MET A 1 36.13 -29.48 -17.58
CA MET A 1 37.43 -29.51 -16.88
C MET A 1 37.48 -28.23 -16.07
N ILE A 2 37.00 -28.20 -14.82
CA ILE A 2 37.68 -28.61 -13.57
C ILE A 2 39.10 -28.04 -13.50
N GLU A 3 39.26 -26.98 -12.71
CA GLU A 3 40.50 -26.56 -12.00
C GLU A 3 40.02 -25.79 -10.75
N SER A 4 39.97 -26.43 -9.57
CA SER A 4 41.04 -26.56 -8.55
C SER A 4 41.09 -25.33 -7.62
N TYR A 5 40.50 -25.37 -6.42
CA TYR A 5 41.10 -25.82 -5.15
C TYR A 5 42.53 -25.31 -4.90
N THR A 6 42.69 -24.33 -4.00
CA THR A 6 43.92 -24.10 -3.25
C THR A 6 43.65 -23.68 -1.81
N MET A 7 44.54 -24.18 -0.93
CA MET A 7 44.86 -23.83 0.47
C MET A 7 43.85 -24.22 1.57
N ASN A 8 44.12 -25.29 2.33
CA ASN A 8 45.11 -25.49 3.43
C ASN A 8 44.52 -25.15 4.81
N ARG A 9 44.20 -26.16 5.63
CA ARG A 9 45.14 -26.90 6.51
C ARG A 9 45.82 -26.00 7.54
N LEU A 10 45.22 -25.91 8.73
CA LEU A 10 45.96 -25.90 9.98
C LEU A 10 45.00 -26.31 11.12
N TRP A 11 45.48 -27.15 12.04
CA TRP A 11 44.84 -27.54 13.32
C TRP A 11 43.98 -28.81 13.41
N LEU A 12 44.23 -29.80 12.56
CA LEU A 12 44.20 -31.20 13.03
C LEU A 12 45.59 -31.53 13.54
N LEU A 13 45.79 -31.57 14.85
CA LEU A 13 46.76 -32.42 15.52
C LEU A 13 46.58 -32.29 17.05
N ILE A 14 46.69 -33.45 17.72
CA ILE A 14 46.90 -33.67 19.16
C ILE A 14 45.62 -33.52 20.03
N GLY A 15 44.88 -34.55 20.41
CA GLY A 15 45.24 -35.95 20.54
C GLY A 15 46.10 -36.20 21.78
N CYS A 16 45.58 -35.94 22.99
CA CYS A 16 46.14 -36.51 24.22
C CYS A 16 45.21 -36.28 25.44
N LEU A 17 45.07 -37.34 26.24
CA LEU A 17 44.62 -37.40 27.64
C LEU A 17 43.11 -37.64 27.90
N LEU A 18 42.74 -38.92 27.73
CA LEU A 18 41.76 -39.60 28.58
C LEU A 18 42.49 -40.27 29.77
N LEU A 19 41.81 -40.31 30.93
CA LEU A 19 42.10 -41.01 32.20
C LEU A 19 43.12 -40.29 33.10
N THR A 20 42.85 -39.78 34.29
CA THR A 20 42.09 -40.22 35.50
C THR A 20 41.88 -38.94 36.36
N ALA A 21 40.92 -38.73 37.25
CA ALA A 21 40.60 -39.49 38.46
C ALA A 21 39.35 -38.87 39.13
N CYS A 22 38.62 -39.71 39.86
CA CYS A 22 37.39 -39.37 40.58
C CYS A 22 37.61 -38.58 41.89
N ILE A 23 36.46 -38.08 42.40
CA ILE A 23 36.09 -37.77 43.80
C ILE A 23 36.07 -36.27 44.18
N GLY A 24 34.85 -35.74 44.38
CA GLY A 24 34.48 -35.17 45.68
C GLY A 24 33.97 -33.71 45.73
N GLN A 25 32.73 -33.60 46.23
CA GLN A 25 32.13 -32.51 47.03
C GLN A 25 31.30 -31.37 46.34
N GLY A 26 29.97 -31.42 46.56
CA GLY A 26 29.20 -30.36 47.24
C GLY A 26 28.55 -29.21 46.44
N VAL A 27 27.23 -29.33 46.15
CA VAL A 27 26.05 -28.42 46.37
C VAL A 27 26.28 -26.88 46.44
N PRO A 28 25.40 -25.95 45.95
CA PRO A 28 23.96 -26.06 45.62
C PRO A 28 23.46 -25.48 44.27
N ASP A 29 22.26 -25.95 43.95
CA ASP A 29 21.10 -25.39 43.23
C ASP A 29 21.00 -23.85 43.11
N GLU A 30 20.85 -23.33 41.87
CA GLU A 30 19.89 -22.29 41.43
C GLU A 30 20.17 -21.82 39.97
N SER A 31 19.08 -21.44 39.26
CA SER A 31 18.98 -20.69 37.98
C SER A 31 18.66 -21.48 36.68
N PRO A 32 17.92 -20.89 35.71
CA PRO A 32 16.54 -21.26 35.45
C PRO A 32 16.29 -21.66 33.98
N GLY A 33 15.07 -22.17 33.77
CA GLY A 33 14.38 -22.45 32.51
C GLY A 33 15.00 -21.95 31.21
N SER A 34 15.38 -22.92 30.38
CA SER A 34 15.51 -22.80 28.93
C SER A 34 14.18 -22.35 28.32
N SER A 35 14.12 -21.14 27.76
CA SER A 35 13.06 -20.74 26.83
C SER A 35 13.60 -20.83 25.40
N ALA A 36 13.23 -21.89 24.68
CA ALA A 36 13.33 -21.91 23.24
C ALA A 36 12.43 -20.81 22.63
N PRO A 37 12.83 -20.13 21.53
CA PRO A 37 12.00 -19.12 20.88
C PRO A 37 10.69 -19.71 20.35
N PRO A 38 9.55 -18.98 20.38
CA PRO A 38 8.28 -19.51 19.92
C PRO A 38 8.31 -19.78 18.41
N GLU A 39 8.09 -21.04 18.08
CA GLU A 39 7.76 -21.53 16.76
C GLU A 39 6.53 -20.79 16.22
N GLN A 40 6.69 -20.10 15.10
CA GLN A 40 5.67 -19.28 14.44
C GLN A 40 4.44 -20.14 14.08
N SER A 41 3.29 -19.80 14.66
CA SER A 41 2.03 -20.48 14.36
C SER A 41 1.51 -20.07 12.98
N LEU A 42 1.40 -21.07 12.10
CA LEU A 42 0.92 -21.00 10.71
C LEU A 42 -0.60 -20.79 10.57
N LEU A 43 -1.23 -20.03 11.46
CA LEU A 43 -2.60 -19.52 11.26
C LEU A 43 -2.48 -18.07 10.83
N PRO A 44 -3.30 -17.57 9.88
CA PRO A 44 -3.40 -16.12 9.70
C PRO A 44 -3.73 -15.56 11.08
N SER A 45 -2.88 -14.66 11.58
CA SER A 45 -3.14 -13.98 12.84
C SER A 45 -4.56 -13.44 12.76
N GLU A 46 -5.42 -13.81 13.71
CA GLU A 46 -6.74 -13.23 13.87
C GLU A 46 -6.65 -11.72 13.61
N PRO A 47 -7.60 -11.11 12.88
CA PRO A 47 -7.55 -9.69 12.60
C PRO A 47 -7.30 -8.91 13.88
N GLN A 48 -6.52 -7.83 13.83
CA GLN A 48 -6.16 -7.04 15.01
C GLN A 48 -6.36 -5.54 14.77
N ILE A 49 -6.61 -4.84 15.86
CA ILE A 49 -6.49 -3.39 15.92
C ILE A 49 -5.13 -3.08 16.55
N TYR A 50 -4.27 -2.44 15.77
CA TYR A 50 -2.93 -2.02 16.18
C TYR A 50 -2.93 -0.54 16.56
N THR A 51 -2.33 -0.22 17.71
CA THR A 51 -2.17 1.13 18.23
C THR A 51 -0.76 1.30 18.80
N GLU A 52 -0.27 2.55 18.89
CA GLU A 52 1.02 2.87 19.52
C GLU A 52 2.23 2.18 18.86
N LEU A 53 2.18 1.96 17.55
CA LEU A 53 3.27 1.37 16.77
C LEU A 53 4.29 2.42 16.33
N THR A 54 5.54 2.00 16.11
CA THR A 54 6.54 2.83 15.41
C THR A 54 6.29 2.86 13.91
N ASP A 55 6.89 3.84 13.22
CA ASP A 55 6.82 3.92 11.75
C ASP A 55 7.31 2.62 11.09
N GLU A 56 8.39 2.01 11.59
CA GLU A 56 8.94 0.76 11.04
C GLU A 56 8.02 -0.44 11.23
N GLU A 57 7.35 -0.54 12.39
CA GLU A 57 6.37 -1.60 12.65
C GLU A 57 5.16 -1.48 11.74
N ILE A 58 4.67 -0.27 11.52
CA ILE A 58 3.56 0.01 10.59
C ILE A 58 3.95 -0.42 9.16
N LEU A 59 5.14 -0.03 8.70
CA LEU A 59 5.63 -0.39 7.37
C LEU A 59 5.79 -1.91 7.20
N SER A 60 6.28 -2.59 8.22
CA SER A 60 6.39 -4.05 8.24
C SER A 60 5.03 -4.73 8.12
N ILE A 61 4.00 -4.24 8.83
CA ILE A 61 2.63 -4.76 8.72
C ILE A 61 2.10 -4.61 7.30
N ILE A 62 2.27 -3.44 6.69
CA ILE A 62 1.79 -3.18 5.32
C ILE A 62 2.48 -4.08 4.29
N GLU A 63 3.77 -4.38 4.49
CA GLU A 63 4.53 -5.25 3.60
C GLU A 63 4.07 -6.72 3.67
N HIS A 64 3.70 -7.21 4.86
CA HIS A 64 3.35 -8.61 5.07
C HIS A 64 1.84 -8.88 4.96
N ASP A 65 1.00 -7.89 5.20
CA ASP A 65 -0.45 -7.99 5.11
C ASP A 65 -1.01 -7.12 3.98
N PRO A 66 -1.45 -7.75 2.87
CA PRO A 66 -2.06 -7.03 1.77
C PRO A 66 -3.44 -6.46 2.10
N HIS A 67 -4.02 -6.73 3.27
CA HIS A 67 -5.37 -6.33 3.66
C HIS A 67 -5.40 -5.56 4.99
N VAL A 68 -4.69 -4.43 5.03
CA VAL A 68 -4.63 -3.54 6.20
C VAL A 68 -5.28 -2.18 5.93
N VAL A 69 -5.99 -1.67 6.93
CA VAL A 69 -6.55 -0.33 6.95
C VAL A 69 -5.68 0.56 7.83
N LEU A 70 -5.02 1.56 7.27
CA LEU A 70 -4.34 2.60 8.03
C LEU A 70 -5.32 3.71 8.36
N TYR A 71 -5.47 4.03 9.63
CA TYR A 71 -6.26 5.15 10.13
C TYR A 71 -5.37 6.27 10.62
N PHE A 72 -5.26 7.31 9.80
CA PHE A 72 -4.51 8.52 10.12
C PHE A 72 -5.34 9.42 11.05
N HIS A 73 -4.84 9.66 12.27
CA HIS A 73 -5.49 10.51 13.25
C HIS A 73 -4.52 11.35 14.11
N SER A 74 -5.08 12.15 15.02
CA SER A 74 -4.34 12.81 16.11
C SER A 74 -5.16 12.78 17.40
N PRO A 75 -4.56 12.75 18.59
CA PRO A 75 -5.29 12.63 19.86
C PRO A 75 -6.21 13.82 20.15
N LEU A 76 -5.84 15.01 19.67
CA LEU A 76 -6.58 16.26 19.90
C LEU A 76 -7.63 16.57 18.81
N CYS A 77 -7.83 15.65 17.87
CA CYS A 77 -8.76 15.81 16.77
C CYS A 77 -10.20 15.51 17.20
N GLY A 78 -11.04 16.56 17.29
CA GLY A 78 -12.45 16.44 17.64
C GLY A 78 -13.24 15.53 16.69
N THR A 79 -13.02 15.66 15.38
CA THR A 79 -13.66 14.84 14.35
C THR A 79 -13.25 13.37 14.43
N CYS A 80 -11.99 13.09 14.76
CA CYS A 80 -11.44 11.74 14.86
C CYS A 80 -12.12 10.90 15.95
N ARG A 81 -12.65 11.55 17.00
CA ARG A 81 -13.41 10.86 18.06
C ARG A 81 -14.68 10.19 17.53
N GLY A 82 -15.33 10.80 16.53
CA GLY A 82 -16.52 10.23 15.90
C GLY A 82 -16.22 9.02 15.02
N VAL A 83 -15.00 8.90 14.51
CA VAL A 83 -14.58 7.83 13.59
C VAL A 83 -14.17 6.55 14.34
N LYS A 84 -13.60 6.66 15.55
CA LYS A 84 -13.11 5.49 16.31
C LYS A 84 -14.17 4.38 16.51
N PRO A 85 -15.40 4.68 16.99
CA PRO A 85 -16.42 3.63 17.17
C PRO A 85 -16.82 2.95 15.86
N LEU A 86 -16.68 3.65 14.74
CA LEU A 86 -17.01 3.14 13.43
C LEU A 86 -15.92 2.17 12.91
N LEU A 87 -14.66 2.36 13.31
CA LEU A 87 -13.56 1.43 13.03
C LEU A 87 -13.67 0.16 13.85
N GLU A 88 -14.13 0.25 15.11
CA GLU A 88 -14.42 -0.92 15.93
C GLU A 88 -15.54 -1.75 15.29
N GLN A 89 -16.62 -1.11 14.85
CA GLN A 89 -17.69 -1.79 14.12
C GLN A 89 -17.20 -2.42 12.81
N LEU A 90 -16.28 -1.74 12.10
CA LEU A 90 -15.67 -2.25 10.88
C LEU A 90 -14.89 -3.54 11.15
N TYR A 91 -14.03 -3.51 12.17
CA TYR A 91 -13.25 -4.65 12.63
C TYR A 91 -14.15 -5.84 12.97
N GLU A 92 -15.21 -5.64 13.76
CA GLU A 92 -16.15 -6.69 14.17
C GLU A 92 -16.92 -7.28 12.98
N THR A 93 -17.37 -6.44 12.05
CA THR A 93 -18.23 -6.88 10.94
C THR A 93 -17.42 -7.59 9.87
N HIS A 94 -16.20 -7.13 9.62
CA HIS A 94 -15.47 -7.45 8.40
C HIS A 94 -14.08 -8.07 8.62
N HIS A 95 -13.63 -8.22 9.87
CA HIS A 95 -12.43 -8.99 10.19
C HIS A 95 -11.19 -8.49 9.43
N VAL A 96 -10.99 -7.16 9.42
CA VAL A 96 -9.83 -6.51 8.79
C VAL A 96 -8.85 -6.00 9.82
N ASN A 97 -7.55 -6.01 9.48
CA ASN A 97 -6.53 -5.37 10.28
C ASN A 97 -6.66 -3.86 10.20
N ILE A 98 -6.66 -3.19 11.34
CA ILE A 98 -6.74 -1.72 11.43
C ILE A 98 -5.53 -1.22 12.20
N VAL A 99 -4.74 -0.35 11.57
CA VAL A 99 -3.56 0.27 12.15
C VAL A 99 -3.84 1.75 12.41
N TYR A 100 -3.74 2.17 13.66
CA TYR A 100 -3.86 3.56 14.05
C TYR A 100 -2.52 4.25 13.83
N VAL A 101 -2.50 5.20 12.90
CA VAL A 101 -1.32 6.00 12.55
C VAL A 101 -1.49 7.37 13.20
N ASP A 102 -0.67 7.67 14.21
CA ASP A 102 -0.78 8.91 14.98
C ASP A 102 0.16 9.97 14.41
N LYS A 103 -0.37 11.17 14.12
CA LYS A 103 0.42 12.26 13.55
C LYS A 103 1.63 12.66 14.39
N GLU A 104 1.55 12.58 15.71
CA GLU A 104 2.62 13.05 16.60
C GLU A 104 3.78 12.05 16.61
N THR A 105 3.49 10.75 16.60
CA THR A 105 4.49 9.68 16.72
C THR A 105 4.89 9.02 15.40
N ASN A 106 4.07 9.13 14.35
CA ASN A 106 4.25 8.45 13.06
C ASN A 106 4.43 9.43 11.88
N GLN A 107 5.29 10.43 12.06
CA GLN A 107 5.48 11.50 11.09
C GLN A 107 6.02 10.97 9.76
N ALA A 108 6.90 9.95 9.77
CA ALA A 108 7.47 9.41 8.55
C ALA A 108 6.40 8.68 7.70
N VAL A 109 5.50 7.92 8.32
CA VAL A 109 4.37 7.31 7.62
C VAL A 109 3.40 8.37 7.12
N TYR A 110 3.12 9.41 7.92
CA TYR A 110 2.31 10.55 7.47
C TYR A 110 2.87 11.23 6.23
N ASP A 111 4.17 11.49 6.20
CA ASP A 111 4.85 12.12 5.08
C ASP A 111 4.91 11.18 3.86
N LEU A 112 5.19 9.89 4.06
CA LEU A 112 5.18 8.88 3.00
C LEU A 112 3.83 8.78 2.28
N TYR A 113 2.74 8.89 3.04
CA TYR A 113 1.38 8.89 2.52
C TYR A 113 0.83 10.30 2.25
N HIS A 114 1.66 11.34 2.38
CA HIS A 114 1.33 12.75 2.16
C HIS A 114 0.06 13.25 2.89
N VAL A 115 -0.23 12.70 4.08
CA VAL A 115 -1.47 12.97 4.80
C VAL A 115 -1.47 14.35 5.46
N ARG A 116 -2.16 15.33 4.84
CA ARG A 116 -2.32 16.67 5.42
C ARG A 116 -3.57 16.86 6.26
N TYR A 117 -4.64 16.18 5.88
CA TYR A 117 -5.96 16.32 6.50
C TYR A 117 -6.36 14.97 7.09
N TYR A 118 -6.77 14.97 8.36
CA TYR A 118 -7.21 13.79 9.09
C TYR A 118 -8.46 14.13 9.92
N PRO A 119 -9.37 13.18 10.15
CA PRO A 119 -9.22 11.73 9.95
C PRO A 119 -9.19 11.28 8.48
N ALA A 120 -8.37 10.27 8.18
CA ALA A 120 -8.32 9.64 6.86
C ALA A 120 -8.02 8.15 6.95
N LEU A 121 -8.51 7.38 5.98
CA LEU A 121 -8.21 5.96 5.83
C LEU A 121 -7.43 5.71 4.54
N PHE A 122 -6.38 4.92 4.68
CA PHE A 122 -5.76 4.23 3.56
C PHE A 122 -6.06 2.75 3.68
N ILE A 123 -6.41 2.12 2.57
CA ILE A 123 -6.79 0.71 2.54
C ILE A 123 -5.84 0.02 1.58
N SER A 124 -4.97 -0.84 2.12
CA SER A 124 -4.14 -1.73 1.31
C SER A 124 -4.99 -2.93 0.86
N GLY A 125 -4.80 -3.35 -0.39
CA GLY A 125 -5.61 -4.39 -1.04
C GLY A 125 -5.36 -4.46 -2.54
N SER A 126 -6.32 -5.03 -3.27
CA SER A 126 -6.32 -5.06 -4.75
C SER A 126 -6.54 -3.69 -5.40
N SER A 127 -6.87 -2.67 -4.60
CA SER A 127 -7.04 -1.30 -5.04
C SER A 127 -6.54 -0.36 -3.96
N LEU A 128 -5.74 0.62 -4.37
CA LEU A 128 -5.16 1.60 -3.47
C LEU A 128 -6.12 2.79 -3.35
N VAL A 129 -6.82 2.90 -2.22
CA VAL A 129 -7.82 3.96 -2.00
C VAL A 129 -7.49 4.75 -0.74
N TYR A 130 -7.45 6.06 -0.92
CA TYR A 130 -7.34 7.02 0.17
C TYR A 130 -8.68 7.76 0.35
N ILE A 131 -9.24 7.69 1.55
CA ILE A 131 -10.57 8.25 1.87
C ILE A 131 -10.44 9.22 3.02
N ARG A 132 -10.83 10.48 2.81
CA ARG A 132 -10.96 11.47 3.88
C ARG A 132 -12.33 11.36 4.51
N PHE A 133 -12.37 11.44 5.84
CA PHE A 133 -13.60 11.36 6.63
C PHE A 133 -14.12 12.74 7.04
N ASP A 134 -15.44 12.92 6.92
CA ASP A 134 -16.22 13.93 7.60
C ASP A 134 -17.21 13.31 8.62
N GLN A 135 -17.77 14.17 9.48
CA GLN A 135 -18.64 13.77 10.59
C GLN A 135 -19.98 13.12 10.18
N ASN A 136 -20.33 13.11 8.89
CA ASN A 136 -21.55 12.49 8.35
C ASN A 136 -21.24 11.18 7.59
N ASP A 137 -19.99 10.73 7.59
CA ASP A 137 -19.57 9.53 6.87
C ASP A 137 -19.91 8.25 7.64
N SER A 138 -20.34 7.22 6.91
CA SER A 138 -20.54 5.87 7.43
C SER A 138 -19.42 4.95 6.91
N PRO A 139 -18.46 4.54 7.75
CA PRO A 139 -17.45 3.54 7.42
C PRO A 139 -18.05 2.23 6.91
N LYS A 140 -19.21 1.83 7.43
CA LYS A 140 -19.93 0.64 6.97
C LYS A 140 -20.29 0.73 5.49
N ASN A 141 -20.81 1.87 5.02
CA ASN A 141 -21.13 2.05 3.61
C ASN A 141 -19.87 2.12 2.76
N ILE A 142 -18.86 2.86 3.20
CA ILE A 142 -17.57 2.97 2.51
C ILE A 142 -16.94 1.59 2.32
N TYR A 143 -16.94 0.78 3.37
CA TYR A 143 -16.36 -0.55 3.31
C TYR A 143 -17.20 -1.58 2.57
N ARG A 144 -18.53 -1.52 2.69
CA ARG A 144 -19.44 -2.30 1.83
C ARG A 144 -19.09 -2.08 0.37
N LEU A 145 -18.98 -0.81 -0.03
CA LEU A 145 -18.65 -0.44 -1.40
C LEU A 145 -17.25 -0.92 -1.83
N ILE A 146 -16.26 -0.97 -0.92
CA ILE A 146 -14.93 -1.52 -1.20
C ILE A 146 -14.97 -3.05 -1.40
N GLN A 147 -15.69 -3.78 -0.54
CA GLN A 147 -15.83 -5.23 -0.61
C GLN A 147 -16.65 -5.70 -1.81
N GLU A 148 -17.75 -5.01 -2.09
CA GLU A 148 -18.63 -5.30 -3.21
C GLU A 148 -18.01 -4.84 -4.55
N GLY A 149 -16.86 -4.15 -4.49
CA GLY A 149 -16.14 -3.64 -5.66
C GLY A 149 -16.85 -2.47 -6.36
N GLU A 150 -17.85 -1.88 -5.70
CA GLU A 150 -18.67 -0.76 -6.19
C GLU A 150 -17.93 0.58 -6.06
N ILE A 151 -17.03 0.73 -5.06
CA ILE A 151 -15.93 1.69 -5.14
C ILE A 151 -14.81 1.03 -5.94
N SER A 152 -14.74 1.34 -7.23
CA SER A 152 -13.53 1.10 -8.02
C SER A 152 -12.44 2.04 -7.51
N GLY A 153 -11.53 1.52 -6.70
CA GLY A 153 -10.30 2.22 -6.38
C GLY A 153 -9.38 2.33 -7.58
N LEU A 154 -8.16 2.80 -7.35
CA LEU A 154 -7.08 2.70 -8.32
C LEU A 154 -6.66 1.22 -8.45
N HIS A 155 -6.87 0.60 -9.61
CA HIS A 155 -6.46 -0.77 -9.89
C HIS A 155 -5.07 -0.81 -10.54
N PRO A 156 -4.09 -1.56 -10.00
CA PRO A 156 -2.81 -1.70 -10.68
C PRO A 156 -3.03 -2.38 -12.03
N ILE A 157 -2.29 -1.94 -13.05
CA ILE A 157 -2.26 -2.59 -14.36
C ILE A 157 -0.84 -2.97 -14.75
N GLU A 158 -0.71 -4.15 -15.33
CA GLU A 158 0.55 -4.59 -15.92
C GLU A 158 0.86 -3.81 -17.19
N TYR A 159 2.14 -3.52 -17.38
CA TYR A 159 2.65 -2.84 -18.55
C TYR A 159 4.05 -3.36 -18.91
N THR A 160 4.45 -3.16 -20.16
CA THR A 160 5.84 -3.36 -20.60
C THR A 160 6.42 -2.05 -21.12
N VAL A 161 7.76 -1.98 -21.15
CA VAL A 161 8.48 -0.83 -21.69
C VAL A 161 9.42 -1.31 -22.78
N GLU A 162 9.21 -0.87 -24.00
CA GLU A 162 10.01 -1.24 -25.19
C GLU A 162 10.26 0.03 -26.00
N ASP A 163 11.53 0.28 -26.37
CA ASP A 163 11.94 1.42 -27.21
C ASP A 163 11.38 2.80 -26.75
N GLY A 164 11.34 3.02 -25.43
CA GLY A 164 10.82 4.27 -24.84
C GLY A 164 9.30 4.40 -24.89
N GLN A 165 8.59 3.29 -25.12
CA GLN A 165 7.12 3.23 -25.13
C GLN A 165 6.61 2.35 -23.99
N ILE A 166 5.73 2.91 -23.17
CA ILE A 166 4.93 2.17 -22.19
C ILE A 166 3.76 1.53 -22.93
N ARG A 167 3.62 0.21 -22.81
CA ARG A 167 2.60 -0.58 -23.53
C ARG A 167 1.67 -1.24 -22.51
N ILE A 168 0.38 -0.92 -22.61
CA ILE A 168 -0.66 -1.44 -21.71
C ILE A 168 -1.68 -2.23 -22.53
N SER A 169 -1.96 -3.48 -22.14
CA SER A 169 -2.99 -4.27 -22.82
C SER A 169 -4.38 -3.70 -22.55
N THR A 170 -5.19 -3.53 -23.59
CA THR A 170 -6.59 -3.08 -23.46
C THR A 170 -7.54 -4.18 -23.01
N GLN A 171 -7.10 -5.46 -23.05
CA GLN A 171 -7.95 -6.62 -22.75
C GLN A 171 -8.32 -6.71 -21.26
N SER A 172 -7.51 -6.14 -20.38
CA SER A 172 -7.74 -6.10 -18.94
C SER A 172 -8.57 -4.88 -18.49
N LEU A 173 -8.88 -3.96 -19.41
CA LEU A 173 -9.59 -2.73 -19.11
C LEU A 173 -11.10 -2.94 -19.17
N ILE A 174 -11.77 -2.53 -18.10
CA ILE A 174 -13.22 -2.57 -17.94
C ILE A 174 -13.70 -1.11 -17.83
N PRO A 175 -14.80 -0.74 -18.52
CA PRO A 175 -15.43 0.56 -18.34
C PRO A 175 -15.77 0.86 -16.87
N ASP A 176 -15.79 2.14 -16.53
CA ASP A 176 -16.04 2.69 -15.20
C ASP A 176 -15.06 2.22 -14.12
N LYS A 177 -13.84 1.82 -14.51
CA LYS A 177 -12.73 1.55 -13.61
C LYS A 177 -11.54 2.44 -13.89
N ILE A 178 -10.85 2.84 -12.83
CA ILE A 178 -9.59 3.55 -12.92
C ILE A 178 -8.46 2.58 -12.67
N TYR A 179 -7.56 2.52 -13.62
CA TYR A 179 -6.33 1.76 -13.54
C TYR A 179 -5.17 2.71 -13.31
N TYR A 180 -4.08 2.20 -12.75
CA TYR A 180 -2.85 2.95 -12.65
C TYR A 180 -1.63 2.07 -12.85
N LEU A 181 -0.55 2.71 -13.28
CA LEU A 181 0.80 2.17 -13.25
C LEU A 181 1.75 3.23 -12.70
N ASP A 182 2.83 2.77 -12.10
CA ASP A 182 3.94 3.62 -11.65
C ASP A 182 5.13 3.39 -12.59
N TYR A 183 5.58 4.44 -13.29
CA TYR A 183 6.79 4.44 -14.11
C TYR A 183 7.76 5.49 -13.58
N GLU A 184 8.88 5.05 -13.01
CA GLU A 184 9.83 5.92 -12.31
C GLU A 184 9.11 6.79 -11.26
N ASP A 185 9.17 8.11 -11.38
CA ASP A 185 8.52 9.08 -10.50
C ASP A 185 7.09 9.45 -10.95
N TYR A 186 6.58 8.83 -12.00
CA TYR A 186 5.28 9.16 -12.60
C TYR A 186 4.23 8.09 -12.29
N ARG A 187 3.07 8.53 -11.80
CA ARG A 187 1.86 7.70 -11.78
C ARG A 187 0.97 8.05 -12.96
N VAL A 188 0.77 7.07 -13.83
CA VAL A 188 -0.19 7.18 -14.94
C VAL A 188 -1.50 6.53 -14.52
N CYS A 189 -2.60 7.28 -14.62
CA CYS A 189 -3.96 6.82 -14.41
C CYS A 189 -4.68 6.64 -15.74
N ILE A 190 -5.38 5.53 -15.91
CA ILE A 190 -6.11 5.17 -17.12
C ILE A 190 -7.58 4.97 -16.72
N PHE A 191 -8.49 5.65 -17.39
CA PHE A 191 -9.92 5.56 -17.11
C PHE A 191 -10.70 5.39 -18.40
N ILE A 192 -11.64 4.43 -18.42
CA ILE A 192 -12.62 4.29 -19.48
C ILE A 192 -13.97 4.68 -18.92
N SER A 193 -14.57 5.75 -19.43
CA SER A 193 -15.93 6.15 -19.03
C SER A 193 -16.99 5.13 -19.47
N ALA A 194 -18.17 5.17 -18.86
CA ALA A 194 -19.36 4.45 -19.29
C ALA A 194 -19.71 4.62 -20.78
N SER A 195 -19.34 5.78 -21.35
CA SER A 195 -19.52 6.09 -22.78
C SER A 195 -18.36 5.58 -23.66
N ALA A 196 -17.50 4.71 -23.14
CA ALA A 196 -16.32 4.14 -23.79
C ALA A 196 -15.25 5.14 -24.23
N ASN A 197 -15.25 6.36 -23.69
CA ASN A 197 -14.13 7.29 -23.88
C ASN A 197 -12.99 6.90 -22.95
N LEU A 198 -11.80 6.69 -23.53
CA LEU A 198 -10.55 6.42 -22.83
C LEU A 198 -9.85 7.73 -22.49
N TYR A 199 -9.38 7.84 -21.26
CA TYR A 199 -8.60 8.94 -20.77
C TYR A 199 -7.33 8.42 -20.11
N VAL A 200 -6.22 9.10 -20.39
CA VAL A 200 -4.92 8.82 -19.77
C VAL A 200 -4.43 10.11 -19.14
N PHE A 201 -4.16 10.05 -17.85
CA PHE A 201 -3.71 11.18 -17.07
C PHE A 201 -2.47 10.82 -16.27
N SER A 202 -1.70 11.82 -15.88
CA SER A 202 -0.65 11.66 -14.86
C SER A 202 -0.71 12.83 -13.88
N GLY A 203 -0.02 12.71 -12.74
CA GLY A 203 0.18 13.77 -11.74
C GLY A 203 1.49 14.54 -11.98
N SER A 204 1.61 15.76 -11.43
CA SER A 204 2.63 16.74 -11.85
C SER A 204 4.09 16.33 -11.75
N GLN A 205 4.97 17.00 -12.51
CA GLN A 205 6.40 16.93 -12.22
C GLN A 205 6.59 17.30 -10.74
N TRP A 206 7.33 16.46 -10.00
CA TRP A 206 7.53 16.56 -8.54
C TRP A 206 6.35 16.14 -7.66
N CYS A 207 5.26 15.65 -8.25
CA CYS A 207 4.22 14.92 -7.54
C CYS A 207 4.77 13.56 -7.10
N GLN A 208 5.27 13.48 -5.87
CA GLN A 208 5.65 12.20 -5.26
C GLN A 208 4.43 11.36 -4.84
N CYS A 209 3.21 11.88 -5.02
CA CYS A 209 2.00 11.16 -4.67
C CYS A 209 1.82 10.00 -5.65
N LYS A 210 2.28 8.82 -5.24
CA LYS A 210 1.81 7.52 -5.73
C LYS A 210 0.35 7.28 -5.39
N TRP A 211 -0.50 8.30 -5.33
CA TRP A 211 -1.87 8.18 -4.83
C TRP A 211 -2.75 9.23 -5.49
N LEU A 212 -3.94 8.82 -5.95
CA LEU A 212 -4.96 9.75 -6.38
C LEU A 212 -5.85 10.06 -5.18
N TYR A 213 -5.92 11.33 -4.78
CA TYR A 213 -6.77 11.78 -3.70
C TYR A 213 -8.21 11.86 -4.18
N LEU A 214 -8.97 10.82 -3.91
CA LEU A 214 -10.38 10.78 -4.26
C LEU A 214 -11.19 11.44 -3.15
N LYS A 215 -11.88 12.53 -3.48
CA LYS A 215 -12.95 13.01 -2.60
C LYS A 215 -14.08 11.99 -2.57
N LYS A 216 -14.75 11.82 -1.44
CA LYS A 216 -15.81 10.83 -1.23
C LYS A 216 -16.95 10.94 -2.25
N ASP A 217 -17.36 12.16 -2.59
CA ASP A 217 -18.37 12.48 -3.61
C ASP A 217 -17.93 12.11 -5.03
N SER A 218 -16.65 11.85 -5.21
CA SER A 218 -16.01 11.44 -6.47
C SER A 218 -15.74 9.94 -6.51
N LEU A 219 -16.00 9.21 -5.40
CA LEU A 219 -15.95 7.74 -5.42
C LEU A 219 -17.13 7.22 -6.23
N TRP A 220 -16.84 6.29 -7.14
CA TRP A 220 -17.90 5.55 -7.82
C TRP A 220 -18.69 4.77 -6.76
N ASP A 221 -20.01 4.75 -6.90
CA ASP A 221 -20.90 3.95 -6.07
C ASP A 221 -21.64 2.89 -6.89
N GLY A 222 -21.20 2.61 -8.12
CA GLY A 222 -21.88 1.70 -9.04
C GLY A 222 -23.21 2.23 -9.63
N GLU A 223 -23.77 3.31 -9.09
CA GLU A 223 -25.09 3.83 -9.47
C GLU A 223 -24.99 5.13 -10.30
N THR A 224 -23.96 5.95 -10.06
CA THR A 224 -23.82 7.28 -10.69
C THR A 224 -22.58 7.37 -11.59
N HIS A 225 -22.73 7.04 -12.88
CA HIS A 225 -21.63 7.09 -13.88
C HIS A 225 -20.99 8.47 -14.08
N SER A 226 -21.65 9.57 -13.70
CA SER A 226 -21.15 10.94 -13.92
C SER A 226 -20.10 11.41 -12.90
N ARG A 227 -19.75 10.60 -11.89
CA ARG A 227 -18.79 11.00 -10.84
C ARG A 227 -17.31 10.98 -11.26
N TRP A 228 -17.01 10.34 -12.40
CA TRP A 228 -15.66 10.24 -12.96
C TRP A 228 -15.53 10.90 -14.33
N ASP A 229 -16.27 11.98 -14.56
CA ASP A 229 -16.04 12.74 -15.79
C ASP A 229 -14.63 13.37 -15.80
N ARG A 230 -14.18 13.75 -17.00
CA ARG A 230 -12.86 14.37 -17.21
C ARG A 230 -12.64 15.55 -16.27
N GLU A 231 -13.64 16.40 -16.09
CA GLU A 231 -13.54 17.60 -15.24
C GLU A 231 -13.34 17.26 -13.76
N THR A 232 -14.01 16.21 -13.30
CA THR A 232 -13.91 15.71 -11.93
C THR A 232 -12.57 15.05 -11.69
N LEU A 233 -12.09 14.22 -12.60
CA LEU A 233 -10.76 13.59 -12.55
C LEU A 233 -9.63 14.60 -12.55
N LEU A 234 -9.71 15.63 -13.41
CA LEU A 234 -8.72 16.72 -13.44
C LEU A 234 -8.61 17.42 -12.08
N ARG A 235 -9.71 17.54 -11.33
CA ARG A 235 -9.76 18.13 -9.99
C ARG A 235 -9.33 17.17 -8.86
N GLN A 236 -9.08 15.88 -9.14
CA GLN A 236 -8.67 14.88 -8.14
C GLN A 236 -7.16 14.82 -7.88
N GLY A 237 -6.32 15.62 -8.56
CA GLY A 237 -4.86 15.55 -8.37
C GLY A 237 -4.36 16.01 -7.00
N GLY A 238 -5.23 16.52 -6.13
CA GLY A 238 -4.90 16.76 -4.71
C GLY A 238 -3.72 17.73 -4.53
N GLU A 239 -2.66 17.29 -3.83
CA GLU A 239 -1.43 18.08 -3.64
C GLU A 239 -0.64 18.29 -4.94
N CYS A 240 -0.91 17.50 -5.97
CA CYS A 240 -0.22 17.53 -7.26
C CYS A 240 -0.86 18.47 -8.29
N GLY A 241 -1.83 19.29 -7.86
CA GLY A 241 -2.55 20.19 -8.75
C GLY A 241 -3.55 19.46 -9.64
N GLU A 242 -3.85 20.03 -10.80
CA GLU A 242 -4.72 19.36 -11.78
C GLU A 242 -3.95 18.21 -12.46
N LEU A 243 -4.61 17.07 -12.66
CA LEU A 243 -4.03 16.01 -13.48
C LEU A 243 -3.83 16.52 -14.92
N VAL A 244 -2.78 16.08 -15.60
CA VAL A 244 -2.55 16.45 -17.01
C VAL A 244 -2.86 15.26 -17.90
N HIS A 245 -3.55 15.54 -19.00
CA HIS A 245 -3.84 14.54 -20.01
C HIS A 245 -2.57 14.18 -20.77
N ILE A 246 -2.25 12.89 -20.80
CA ILE A 246 -1.05 12.40 -21.46
C ILE A 246 -1.41 11.97 -22.90
N PRO A 247 -0.67 12.41 -23.92
CA PRO A 247 -0.81 11.87 -25.26
C PRO A 247 -0.63 10.35 -25.27
N PHE A 248 -1.48 9.66 -26.01
CA PHE A 248 -1.40 8.21 -26.17
C PHE A 248 -1.87 7.79 -27.56
N GLU A 249 -1.43 6.62 -28.00
CA GLU A 249 -1.88 5.97 -29.22
C GLU A 249 -2.52 4.62 -28.90
N ILE A 250 -3.43 4.15 -29.75
CA ILE A 250 -3.98 2.79 -29.67
C ILE A 250 -3.46 2.01 -30.88
N THR A 251 -2.66 0.97 -30.61
CA THR A 251 -2.14 0.07 -31.64
C THR A 251 -2.56 -1.36 -31.35
N GLY A 252 -3.48 -1.88 -32.17
CA GLY A 252 -4.07 -3.20 -31.94
C GLY A 252 -4.80 -3.26 -30.60
N SER A 253 -4.38 -4.16 -29.71
CA SER A 253 -4.92 -4.31 -28.36
C SER A 253 -4.06 -3.63 -27.28
N HIS A 254 -3.31 -2.58 -27.63
CA HIS A 254 -2.45 -1.89 -26.69
C HIS A 254 -2.68 -0.38 -26.71
N ILE A 255 -2.69 0.22 -25.52
CA ILE A 255 -2.46 1.65 -25.32
C ILE A 255 -0.96 1.85 -25.26
N ILE A 256 -0.47 2.81 -26.03
CA ILE A 256 0.94 3.16 -26.13
C ILE A 256 1.11 4.59 -25.63
N ILE A 257 2.00 4.77 -24.65
CA ILE A 257 2.37 6.08 -24.13
C ILE A 257 3.87 6.24 -24.35
N THR A 258 4.28 7.26 -25.11
CA THR A 258 5.71 7.58 -25.27
C THR A 258 6.22 8.17 -23.96
N VAL A 259 7.39 7.72 -23.49
CA VAL A 259 8.01 8.28 -22.27
C VAL A 259 8.29 9.77 -22.44
N GLU A 260 8.68 10.22 -23.64
CA GLU A 260 8.88 11.64 -23.94
C GLU A 260 7.59 12.47 -23.76
N ASP A 261 6.44 11.95 -24.19
CA ASP A 261 5.14 12.62 -24.01
C ASP A 261 4.72 12.66 -22.54
N LEU A 262 4.97 11.58 -21.79
CA LEU A 262 4.72 11.52 -20.35
C LEU A 262 5.55 12.54 -19.57
N VAL A 263 6.84 12.65 -19.89
CA VAL A 263 7.75 13.62 -19.25
C VAL A 263 7.45 15.05 -19.72
N GLY A 264 7.19 15.22 -21.02
CA GLY A 264 6.98 16.49 -21.69
C GLY A 264 5.66 17.19 -21.32
N ALA A 265 4.64 16.41 -20.96
CA ALA A 265 3.32 16.91 -20.54
C ALA A 265 3.38 17.92 -19.36
N TRP A 266 4.49 17.96 -18.64
CA TRP A 266 4.69 18.84 -17.48
C TRP A 266 5.52 20.09 -17.74
N THR A 267 6.16 20.16 -18.91
CA THR A 267 7.09 21.24 -19.25
C THR A 267 6.43 22.36 -20.07
N ALA A 268 5.12 22.24 -20.33
CA ALA A 268 4.34 23.12 -21.21
C ALA A 268 3.52 24.17 -20.44
#